data_AF-A0AAV1HH21-F1
#
_entry.id   AF-A0AAV1HH21-F1
#
_cell.length_a   1.000
_cell.length_b   1.000
_cell.length_c   1.000
_cell.angle_alpha   90.00
_cell.angle_beta   90.00
_cell.angle_gamma   90.00
#
_symmetry.space_group_name_H-M   'P 1'
#
loop_
_entity.id
_entity.type
_entity.pdbx_description
1 polymer ?
#
loop_
_entity_poly.entity_id
_entity_poly.type
_entity_poly.pdbx_seq_one_letter_code
_entity_poly.pdbx_strand_id
1 'polypeptide(L)'
;MIESTPTGRGETEEWGVVSDPKEACWLFSQNLLHSGRHSDNLFLSVDIRRDREEQDRALITFYKRDNVQWTAPLQCTLRGDVATGSGVDRHVMSTVIFRLISGFHLNLGNVAITKIFEGEPDHLIPSVSDELMDNNMFAVAGRMIGHSFLHCGPSFPGLSPAIIHVLFGGSLETAPVTIQDCPDLDVRETILKLERDTDLEELDPIHQLCLSLDLPAPNATNRKWLSEKILLHAVIQQTRRQINQFRQGLQDTGLWPLLIHRRDVIPILFPRDSETAVTPQIVLDCIIWPSSVTVFFESYKDKEEDESDAIDVHRVSGYLKTFIENGAYMSYDETNL
;
A
#
# COMPACT_ATOMS: atom_id res chain seq x y z
N MET A 1 -18.68 -16.81 -47.12
CA MET A 1 -18.34 -15.76 -46.14
C MET A 1 -18.12 -16.48 -44.84
N ILE A 2 -16.86 -16.68 -44.49
CA ILE A 2 -16.45 -17.44 -43.31
C ILE A 2 -16.02 -16.40 -42.28
N GLU A 3 -16.69 -16.42 -41.13
CA GLU A 3 -16.33 -15.68 -39.93
C GLU A 3 -14.92 -16.06 -39.49
N SER A 4 -14.04 -15.08 -39.42
CA SER A 4 -12.72 -15.22 -38.82
C SER A 4 -12.82 -15.03 -37.31
N THR A 5 -12.96 -16.14 -36.58
CA THR A 5 -12.61 -16.21 -35.16
C THR A 5 -11.11 -15.96 -35.00
N PRO A 6 -10.66 -15.06 -34.10
CA PRO A 6 -9.26 -14.98 -33.76
C PRO A 6 -8.89 -16.19 -32.88
N THR A 7 -8.23 -17.16 -33.49
CA THR A 7 -7.51 -18.22 -32.79
C THR A 7 -6.28 -17.63 -32.11
N GLY A 8 -6.34 -17.50 -30.79
CA GLY A 8 -5.18 -17.25 -29.93
C GLY A 8 -5.37 -18.01 -28.61
N ARG A 9 -5.05 -19.30 -28.61
CA ARG A 9 -4.87 -20.13 -27.40
C ARG A 9 -3.50 -20.78 -27.50
N GLY A 10 -2.67 -20.63 -26.46
CA GLY A 10 -1.65 -21.63 -26.14
C GLY A 10 -0.20 -21.16 -26.00
N GLU A 11 0.06 -20.03 -25.36
CA GLU A 11 1.28 -19.91 -24.54
C GLU A 11 0.79 -19.95 -23.09
N THR A 12 1.16 -20.99 -22.34
CA THR A 12 1.14 -20.90 -20.88
C THR A 12 2.06 -19.75 -20.52
N GLU A 13 1.48 -18.59 -20.22
CA GLU A 13 2.26 -17.40 -19.88
C GLU A 13 3.21 -17.80 -18.74
N GLU A 14 4.52 -17.70 -18.97
CA GLU A 14 5.55 -18.37 -18.16
C GLU A 14 5.43 -18.07 -16.66
N TRP A 15 4.97 -16.86 -16.31
CA TRP A 15 4.71 -16.43 -14.93
C TRP A 15 3.69 -17.32 -14.18
N GLY A 16 2.77 -17.99 -14.90
CA GLY A 16 1.73 -18.83 -14.30
C GLY A 16 2.24 -20.17 -13.78
N VAL A 17 3.41 -20.64 -14.25
CA VAL A 17 4.01 -21.93 -13.86
C VAL A 17 5.25 -21.78 -12.98
N VAL A 18 5.76 -20.56 -12.79
CA VAL A 18 6.95 -20.28 -11.99
C VAL A 18 6.65 -20.44 -10.49
N SER A 19 7.49 -21.20 -9.80
CA SER A 19 7.32 -21.49 -8.36
C SER A 19 7.47 -20.24 -7.48
N ASP A 20 8.49 -19.40 -7.75
CA ASP A 20 8.73 -18.19 -6.96
C ASP A 20 7.68 -17.10 -7.29
N PRO A 21 6.87 -16.66 -6.32
CA PRO A 21 5.89 -15.59 -6.56
C PRO A 21 6.53 -14.26 -6.98
N LYS A 22 7.74 -13.94 -6.51
CA LYS A 22 8.42 -12.68 -6.90
C LYS A 22 8.83 -12.71 -8.37
N GLU A 23 9.43 -13.81 -8.81
CA GLU A 23 9.78 -14.00 -10.22
C GLU A 23 8.54 -13.97 -11.13
N ALA A 24 7.43 -14.59 -10.73
CA ALA A 24 6.20 -14.50 -11.49
C ALA A 24 5.63 -13.08 -11.58
N CYS A 25 5.66 -12.31 -10.49
CA CYS A 25 5.29 -10.89 -10.51
C CYS A 25 6.15 -10.10 -11.50
N TRP A 26 7.46 -10.35 -11.50
CA TRP A 26 8.40 -9.70 -12.40
C TRP A 26 8.11 -10.05 -13.86
N LEU A 27 8.02 -11.34 -14.20
CA LEU A 27 7.71 -11.82 -15.56
C LEU A 27 6.36 -11.28 -16.06
N PHE A 28 5.32 -11.31 -15.22
CA PHE A 28 4.01 -10.75 -15.57
C PHE A 28 4.12 -9.26 -15.90
N SER A 29 4.79 -8.49 -15.04
CA SER A 29 4.95 -7.05 -15.22
C SER A 29 5.76 -6.72 -16.47
N GLN A 30 6.83 -7.47 -16.76
CA GLN A 30 7.62 -7.31 -17.99
C GLN A 30 6.79 -7.57 -19.24
N ASN A 31 6.03 -8.65 -19.27
CA ASN A 31 5.15 -8.98 -20.40
C ASN A 31 4.09 -7.89 -20.62
N LEU A 32 3.48 -7.42 -19.52
CA LEU A 32 2.45 -6.41 -19.54
C LEU A 32 3.00 -5.04 -19.99
N LEU A 33 4.16 -4.61 -19.50
CA LEU A 33 4.84 -3.39 -19.95
C LEU A 33 5.32 -3.49 -21.41
N HIS A 34 5.79 -4.66 -21.84
CA HIS A 34 6.21 -4.88 -23.22
C HIS A 34 5.06 -4.66 -24.20
N SER A 35 3.83 -5.02 -23.82
CA SER A 35 2.63 -4.75 -24.61
C SER A 35 2.34 -3.24 -24.77
N GLY A 36 2.72 -2.43 -23.78
CA GLY A 36 2.49 -0.99 -23.74
C GLY A 36 3.61 -0.13 -24.32
N ARG A 37 4.79 -0.70 -24.62
CA ARG A 37 6.03 0.04 -24.94
C ARG A 37 5.96 1.04 -26.11
N HIS A 38 5.03 0.82 -27.04
CA HIS A 38 4.85 1.68 -28.23
C HIS A 38 3.74 2.71 -28.06
N SER A 39 3.11 2.75 -26.89
CA SER A 39 2.09 3.73 -26.55
C SER A 39 2.74 5.08 -26.22
N ASP A 40 1.95 6.16 -26.30
CA ASP A 40 2.40 7.47 -25.87
C ASP A 40 2.80 7.46 -24.39
N ASN A 41 3.92 8.12 -24.07
CA ASN A 41 4.43 8.18 -22.72
C ASN A 41 3.41 8.79 -21.74
N LEU A 42 3.35 8.24 -20.53
CA LEU A 42 2.66 8.86 -19.41
C LEU A 42 3.57 9.92 -18.81
N PHE A 43 3.14 11.18 -18.86
CA PHE A 43 3.87 12.28 -18.25
C PHE A 43 3.27 12.67 -16.90
N LEU A 44 4.09 12.59 -15.85
CA LEU A 44 3.74 13.05 -14.51
C LEU A 44 4.70 14.15 -14.08
N SER A 45 4.19 15.36 -13.92
CA SER A 45 4.99 16.50 -13.48
C SER A 45 4.53 17.00 -12.12
N VAL A 46 5.47 17.10 -11.17
CA VAL A 46 5.25 17.66 -9.84
C VAL A 46 6.20 18.83 -9.66
N ASP A 47 5.71 20.00 -9.25
CA ASP A 47 6.56 21.16 -8.99
C ASP A 47 6.89 21.22 -7.49
N ILE A 48 8.15 20.95 -7.15
CA ILE A 48 8.59 20.82 -5.76
C ILE A 48 8.62 22.16 -5.02
N ARG A 49 8.54 23.27 -5.73
CA ARG A 49 8.52 24.63 -5.15
C ARG A 49 7.13 25.05 -4.71
N ARG A 50 6.10 24.29 -5.10
CA ARG A 50 4.72 24.51 -4.69
C ARG A 50 4.45 23.94 -3.31
N ASP A 51 3.35 24.36 -2.70
CA ASP A 51 2.93 23.80 -1.42
C ASP A 51 2.53 22.32 -1.56
N ARG A 52 2.35 21.64 -0.41
CA ARG A 52 2.04 20.21 -0.39
C ARG A 52 0.70 19.88 -1.02
N GLU A 53 -0.27 20.80 -0.97
CA GLU A 53 -1.59 20.59 -1.54
C GLU A 53 -1.56 20.61 -3.07
N GLU A 54 -0.87 21.57 -3.67
CA GLU A 54 -0.64 21.60 -5.12
C GLU A 54 0.16 20.38 -5.60
N GLN A 55 1.16 19.94 -4.83
CA GLN A 55 1.92 18.72 -5.15
C GLN A 55 1.03 17.46 -5.12
N ASP A 56 0.26 17.27 -4.05
CA ASP A 56 -0.60 16.11 -3.87
C ASP A 56 -1.76 16.10 -4.90
N ARG A 57 -2.28 17.29 -5.26
CA ARG A 57 -3.27 17.45 -6.33
C ARG A 57 -2.72 17.05 -7.69
N ALA A 58 -1.44 17.33 -7.99
CA ALA A 58 -0.82 16.91 -9.24
C ALA A 58 -0.77 15.38 -9.37
N LEU A 59 -0.41 14.68 -8.28
CA LEU A 59 -0.43 13.22 -8.24
C LEU A 59 -1.85 12.69 -8.49
N ILE A 60 -2.84 13.20 -7.76
CA ILE A 60 -4.22 12.72 -7.86
C ILE A 60 -4.82 13.02 -9.23
N THR A 61 -4.56 14.20 -9.78
CA THR A 61 -5.04 14.57 -11.13
C THR A 61 -4.52 13.60 -12.19
N PHE A 62 -3.27 13.16 -12.07
CA PHE A 62 -2.69 12.17 -12.98
C PHE A 62 -3.40 10.81 -12.88
N TYR A 63 -3.64 10.31 -11.67
CA TYR A 63 -4.29 9.01 -11.47
C TYR A 63 -5.81 9.01 -11.66
N LYS A 64 -6.46 10.17 -11.60
CA LYS A 64 -7.90 10.34 -11.84
C LYS A 64 -8.27 10.27 -13.33
N ARG A 65 -7.29 10.34 -14.23
CA ARG A 65 -7.52 10.22 -15.68
C ARG A 65 -8.13 8.87 -16.05
N ASP A 66 -9.20 8.90 -16.83
CA ASP A 66 -9.83 7.69 -17.36
C ASP A 66 -9.21 7.25 -18.69
N ASN A 67 -9.42 5.99 -19.06
CA ASN A 67 -8.95 5.38 -20.31
C ASN A 67 -7.44 5.52 -20.54
N VAL A 68 -6.65 5.42 -19.46
CA VAL A 68 -5.19 5.49 -19.50
C VAL A 68 -4.60 4.09 -19.73
N GLN A 69 -3.63 3.99 -20.63
CA GLN A 69 -2.82 2.78 -20.76
C GLN A 69 -1.70 2.79 -19.72
N TRP A 70 -1.96 2.26 -18.53
CA TRP A 70 -1.04 2.24 -17.39
C TRP A 70 0.24 1.42 -17.62
N THR A 71 0.31 0.69 -18.73
CA THR A 71 1.49 -0.08 -19.15
C THR A 71 2.43 0.71 -20.08
N ALA A 72 2.04 1.93 -20.45
CA ALA A 72 2.85 2.81 -21.29
C ALA A 72 4.09 3.32 -20.54
N PRO A 73 5.17 3.70 -21.24
CA PRO A 73 6.37 4.21 -20.59
C PRO A 73 6.07 5.45 -19.74
N LEU A 74 6.52 5.42 -18.48
CA LEU A 74 6.38 6.54 -17.56
C LEU A 74 7.56 7.50 -17.68
N GLN A 75 7.27 8.80 -17.70
CA GLN A 75 8.28 9.85 -17.60
C GLN A 75 7.83 10.88 -16.56
N CYS A 76 8.51 10.88 -15.42
CA CYS A 76 8.30 11.83 -14.35
C CYS A 76 9.20 13.05 -14.48
N THR A 77 8.77 14.19 -13.96
CA THR A 77 9.58 15.42 -13.89
C THR A 77 9.29 16.19 -12.60
N LEU A 78 10.33 16.44 -11.82
CA LEU A 78 10.28 17.31 -10.65
C LEU A 78 10.68 18.73 -11.06
N ARG A 79 9.69 19.60 -11.28
CA ARG A 79 9.97 20.99 -11.67
C ARG A 79 10.56 21.75 -10.51
N GLY A 80 11.65 22.48 -10.78
CA GLY A 80 12.44 23.13 -9.73
C GLY A 80 13.64 22.30 -9.27
N ASP A 81 13.75 21.06 -9.74
CA ASP A 81 14.93 20.20 -9.62
C ASP A 81 15.58 19.99 -11.00
N VAL A 82 16.90 19.78 -11.03
CA VAL A 82 17.67 19.44 -12.23
C VAL A 82 17.80 17.92 -12.43
N ALA A 83 17.30 17.11 -11.49
CA ALA A 83 17.29 15.66 -11.56
C ALA A 83 16.55 15.15 -12.81
N THR A 84 17.14 14.17 -13.49
CA THR A 84 16.58 13.54 -14.70
C THR A 84 16.80 12.02 -14.68
N GLY A 85 16.02 11.31 -15.49
CA GLY A 85 16.12 9.86 -15.67
C GLY A 85 15.36 9.04 -14.64
N SER A 86 15.62 7.72 -14.62
CA SER A 86 14.79 6.74 -13.91
C SER A 86 14.77 6.89 -12.37
N GLY A 87 15.74 7.63 -11.82
CA GLY A 87 15.74 8.00 -10.40
C GLY A 87 14.55 8.87 -10.01
N VAL A 88 14.12 9.75 -10.91
CA VAL A 88 12.96 10.63 -10.70
C VAL A 88 11.67 9.80 -10.70
N ASP A 89 11.54 8.86 -11.63
CA ASP A 89 10.37 7.97 -11.70
C ASP A 89 10.21 7.16 -10.42
N ARG A 90 11.32 6.56 -9.93
CA ARG A 90 11.34 5.82 -8.66
C ARG A 90 10.95 6.71 -7.48
N HIS A 91 11.50 7.92 -7.39
CA HIS A 91 11.17 8.85 -6.32
C HIS A 91 9.67 9.21 -6.30
N VAL A 92 9.09 9.45 -7.49
CA VAL A 92 7.67 9.78 -7.60
C VAL A 92 6.80 8.57 -7.23
N MET A 93 7.15 7.35 -7.63
CA MET A 93 6.43 6.14 -7.20
C MET A 93 6.47 5.96 -5.68
N SER A 94 7.64 6.11 -5.06
CA SER A 94 7.76 6.07 -3.61
C SER A 94 6.93 7.15 -2.94
N THR A 95 6.88 8.36 -3.52
CA THR A 95 6.06 9.45 -3.00
C THR A 95 4.57 9.14 -3.09
N VAL A 96 4.11 8.57 -4.21
CA VAL A 96 2.70 8.19 -4.42
C VAL A 96 2.23 7.19 -3.36
N ILE A 97 3.01 6.12 -3.14
CA ILE A 97 2.69 5.12 -2.12
C ILE A 97 2.79 5.70 -0.72
N PHE A 98 3.83 6.50 -0.45
CA PHE A 98 3.96 7.20 0.83
C PHE A 98 2.75 8.08 1.14
N ARG A 99 2.19 8.78 0.15
CA ARG A 99 0.98 9.59 0.32
C ARG A 99 -0.28 8.76 0.56
N LEU A 100 -0.38 7.58 -0.06
CA LEU A 100 -1.47 6.65 0.26
C LEU A 100 -1.43 6.18 1.71
N ILE A 101 -0.23 5.95 2.27
CA ILE A 101 -0.04 5.49 3.65
C ILE A 101 -0.21 6.65 4.66
N SER A 102 0.44 7.79 4.40
CA SER A 102 0.50 8.91 5.35
C SER A 102 -0.68 9.89 5.23
N GLY A 103 -1.35 9.92 4.07
CA GLY A 103 -2.42 10.85 3.73
C GLY A 103 -1.98 11.96 2.77
N PHE A 104 -2.97 12.53 2.09
CA PHE A 104 -2.81 13.63 1.13
C PHE A 104 -3.17 14.96 1.77
N HIS A 105 -2.41 16.01 1.47
CA HIS A 105 -2.69 17.39 1.85
C HIS A 105 -3.77 17.96 0.94
N LEU A 106 -4.97 17.42 1.03
CA LEU A 106 -6.13 17.91 0.30
C LEU A 106 -7.21 18.26 1.29
N ASN A 107 -7.84 19.40 1.07
CA ASN A 107 -9.01 19.81 1.81
C ASN A 107 -10.27 19.15 1.22
N LEU A 108 -10.34 17.82 1.28
CA LEU A 108 -11.56 17.06 1.04
C LEU A 108 -12.18 16.77 2.42
N GLY A 109 -13.41 17.21 2.64
CA GLY A 109 -14.12 16.99 3.90
C GLY A 109 -13.69 17.86 5.09
N ASN A 110 -13.10 19.04 4.84
CA ASN A 110 -12.62 19.97 5.87
C ASN A 110 -11.49 19.43 6.78
N VAL A 111 -10.74 18.42 6.33
CA VAL A 111 -9.58 17.88 7.05
C VAL A 111 -8.29 18.33 6.37
N ALA A 112 -7.28 18.71 7.16
CA ALA A 112 -5.98 19.14 6.62
C ALA A 112 -5.22 18.02 5.89
N ILE A 113 -5.44 16.76 6.31
CA ILE A 113 -4.86 15.56 5.71
C ILE A 113 -6.01 14.58 5.44
N THR A 114 -6.22 14.30 4.16
CA THR A 114 -7.19 13.32 3.69
C THR A 114 -6.55 11.93 3.65
N LYS A 115 -7.10 10.97 4.41
CA LYS A 115 -6.72 9.56 4.35
C LYS A 115 -7.75 8.76 3.56
N ILE A 116 -7.28 7.95 2.61
CA ILE A 116 -8.17 7.05 1.84
C ILE A 116 -8.46 5.78 2.64
N PHE A 117 -7.47 5.30 3.39
CA PHE A 117 -7.58 4.16 4.29
C PHE A 117 -7.37 4.58 5.74
N GLU A 118 -8.13 3.97 6.64
CA GLU A 118 -8.17 4.28 8.07
C GLU A 118 -8.04 3.00 8.89
N GLY A 119 -7.61 3.12 10.14
CA GLY A 119 -7.41 1.99 11.04
C GLY A 119 -6.02 1.95 11.65
N GLU A 120 -5.80 0.91 12.45
CA GLU A 120 -4.49 0.60 13.05
C GLU A 120 -3.56 -0.06 11.99
N PRO A 121 -2.23 -0.07 12.20
CA PRO A 121 -1.32 -0.83 11.35
C PRO A 121 -1.81 -2.27 11.22
N ASP A 122 -1.66 -2.86 10.02
CA ASP A 122 -2.13 -4.22 9.72
C ASP A 122 -3.65 -4.43 9.74
N HIS A 123 -4.43 -3.36 9.93
CA HIS A 123 -5.89 -3.36 10.00
C HIS A 123 -6.52 -2.20 9.21
N LEU A 124 -5.82 -1.71 8.18
CA LEU A 124 -6.32 -0.61 7.36
C LEU A 124 -7.54 -1.04 6.53
N ILE A 125 -8.59 -0.23 6.57
CA ILE A 125 -9.81 -0.40 5.77
C ILE A 125 -10.10 0.87 4.96
N PRO A 126 -10.83 0.78 3.84
CA PRO A 126 -11.26 1.98 3.12
C PRO A 126 -12.12 2.88 4.04
N SER A 127 -11.86 4.18 4.05
CA SER A 127 -12.68 5.13 4.81
C SER A 127 -14.14 5.16 4.32
N VAL A 128 -15.07 5.47 5.20
CA VAL A 128 -16.52 5.53 4.87
C VAL A 128 -16.95 6.87 4.23
N SER A 129 -16.00 7.70 3.79
CA SER A 129 -16.27 9.04 3.25
C SER A 129 -16.98 9.00 1.89
N ASP A 130 -18.20 9.54 1.85
CA ASP A 130 -18.96 9.73 0.60
C ASP A 130 -18.24 10.70 -0.36
N GLU A 131 -17.55 11.72 0.17
CA GLU A 131 -16.82 12.67 -0.67
C GLU A 131 -15.65 12.00 -1.41
N LEU A 132 -14.95 11.06 -0.76
CA LEU A 132 -13.90 10.28 -1.40
C LEU A 132 -14.46 9.29 -2.42
N MET A 133 -15.62 8.69 -2.11
CA MET A 133 -16.35 7.83 -3.03
C MET A 133 -16.76 8.57 -4.30
N ASP A 134 -17.41 9.72 -4.15
CA ASP A 134 -17.90 10.56 -5.25
C ASP A 134 -16.76 11.10 -6.12
N ASN A 135 -15.58 11.30 -5.53
CA ASN A 135 -14.39 11.75 -6.25
C ASN A 135 -13.56 10.63 -6.88
N ASN A 136 -14.03 9.39 -6.86
CA ASN A 136 -13.34 8.20 -7.37
C ASN A 136 -11.98 7.91 -6.71
N MET A 137 -11.80 8.32 -5.44
CA MET A 137 -10.50 8.25 -4.76
C MET A 137 -10.05 6.82 -4.48
N PHE A 138 -10.97 5.86 -4.32
CA PHE A 138 -10.59 4.46 -4.13
C PHE A 138 -10.10 3.83 -5.44
N ALA A 139 -10.67 4.20 -6.60
CA ALA A 139 -10.14 3.80 -7.90
C ALA A 139 -8.76 4.42 -8.14
N VAL A 140 -8.58 5.70 -7.78
CA VAL A 140 -7.28 6.38 -7.82
C VAL A 140 -6.25 5.61 -6.98
N ALA A 141 -6.60 5.18 -5.76
CA ALA A 141 -5.72 4.38 -4.91
C ALA A 141 -5.37 3.02 -5.56
N GLY A 142 -6.33 2.33 -6.16
CA GLY A 142 -6.08 1.08 -6.89
C GLY A 142 -5.11 1.29 -8.06
N ARG A 143 -5.29 2.37 -8.83
CA ARG A 143 -4.40 2.73 -9.94
C ARG A 143 -3.00 3.07 -9.46
N MET A 144 -2.87 3.83 -8.38
CA MET A 144 -1.58 4.18 -7.75
C MET A 144 -0.80 2.94 -7.32
N ILE A 145 -1.45 2.01 -6.63
CA ILE A 145 -0.84 0.76 -6.15
C ILE A 145 -0.43 -0.13 -7.33
N GLY A 146 -1.34 -0.30 -8.30
CA GLY A 146 -1.05 -1.13 -9.46
C GLY A 146 0.04 -0.55 -10.36
N HIS A 147 0.06 0.77 -10.56
CA HIS A 147 1.09 1.44 -11.35
C HIS A 147 2.46 1.40 -10.65
N SER A 148 2.50 1.58 -9.33
CA SER A 148 3.73 1.35 -8.54
C SER A 148 4.27 -0.06 -8.76
N PHE A 149 3.42 -1.08 -8.64
CA PHE A 149 3.82 -2.47 -8.84
C PHE A 149 4.39 -2.73 -10.24
N LEU A 150 3.75 -2.24 -11.30
CA LEU A 150 4.23 -2.40 -12.68
C LEU A 150 5.65 -1.86 -12.87
N HIS A 151 5.98 -0.74 -12.22
CA HIS A 151 7.28 -0.08 -12.33
C HIS A 151 8.27 -0.47 -11.23
N CYS A 152 8.07 -1.62 -10.58
CA CYS A 152 8.91 -2.10 -9.48
C CYS A 152 9.04 -1.08 -8.33
N GLY A 153 7.99 -0.30 -8.10
CA GLY A 153 7.87 0.62 -6.98
C GLY A 153 7.44 -0.07 -5.68
N PRO A 154 7.29 0.68 -4.59
CA PRO A 154 6.89 0.12 -3.30
C PRO A 154 5.50 -0.50 -3.31
N SER A 155 5.30 -1.48 -2.42
CA SER A 155 4.01 -2.11 -2.14
C SER A 155 3.18 -1.27 -1.16
N PHE A 156 1.91 -1.64 -0.95
CA PHE A 156 1.02 -0.96 0.00
C PHE A 156 0.78 -1.85 1.24
N PRO A 157 1.55 -1.65 2.33
CA PRO A 157 1.46 -2.49 3.51
C PRO A 157 0.21 -2.22 4.36
N GLY A 158 -0.11 -3.18 5.22
CA GLY A 158 -0.99 -2.96 6.37
C GLY A 158 -2.49 -2.99 6.05
N LEU A 159 -2.89 -3.34 4.83
CA LEU A 159 -4.29 -3.54 4.48
C LEU A 159 -4.87 -4.72 5.29
N SER A 160 -6.08 -4.53 5.84
CA SER A 160 -6.75 -5.53 6.65
C SER A 160 -6.89 -6.87 5.91
N PRO A 161 -6.59 -8.02 6.56
CA PRO A 161 -6.80 -9.34 5.99
C PRO A 161 -8.25 -9.59 5.58
N ALA A 162 -9.22 -9.01 6.29
CA ALA A 162 -10.63 -9.11 5.95
C ALA A 162 -10.95 -8.35 4.66
N ILE A 163 -10.37 -7.17 4.47
CA ILE A 163 -10.51 -6.40 3.22
C ILE A 163 -9.85 -7.15 2.07
N ILE A 164 -8.63 -7.69 2.24
CA ILE A 164 -7.97 -8.52 1.23
C ILE A 164 -8.85 -9.73 0.85
N HIS A 165 -9.41 -10.41 1.85
CA HIS A 165 -10.29 -11.57 1.64
C HIS A 165 -11.46 -11.22 0.72
N VAL A 166 -12.18 -10.14 1.02
CA VAL A 166 -13.37 -9.71 0.25
C VAL A 166 -12.99 -9.08 -1.09
N LEU A 167 -11.91 -8.30 -1.13
CA LEU A 167 -11.38 -7.67 -2.34
C LEU A 167 -11.10 -8.72 -3.42
N PHE A 168 -10.62 -9.89 -3.04
CA PHE A 168 -10.36 -10.99 -3.96
C PHE A 168 -11.43 -12.10 -3.92
N GLY A 169 -12.68 -11.76 -3.62
CA GLY A 169 -13.83 -12.64 -3.85
C GLY A 169 -14.09 -13.70 -2.78
N GLY A 170 -13.46 -13.60 -1.61
CA GLY A 170 -13.84 -14.37 -0.43
C GLY A 170 -15.24 -14.02 0.07
N SER A 171 -15.87 -14.96 0.78
CA SER A 171 -17.24 -14.79 1.28
C SER A 171 -17.29 -13.95 2.55
N LEU A 172 -18.42 -13.27 2.80
CA LEU A 172 -18.62 -12.49 4.02
C LEU A 172 -18.63 -13.37 5.28
N GLU A 173 -19.02 -14.65 5.16
CA GLU A 173 -19.10 -15.59 6.29
C GLU A 173 -17.72 -16.08 6.73
N THR A 174 -16.76 -16.09 5.82
CA THR A 174 -15.38 -16.56 6.06
C THR A 174 -14.38 -15.43 6.25
N ALA A 175 -14.82 -14.19 6.19
CA ALA A 175 -13.94 -13.03 6.33
C ALA A 175 -13.36 -12.97 7.76
N PRO A 176 -12.02 -12.92 7.92
CA PRO A 176 -11.36 -12.91 9.23
C PRO A 176 -11.41 -11.52 9.87
N VAL A 177 -12.61 -10.98 10.11
CA VAL A 177 -12.80 -9.65 10.69
C VAL A 177 -12.48 -9.68 12.18
N THR A 178 -11.66 -8.74 12.65
CA THR A 178 -11.36 -8.53 14.06
C THR A 178 -11.79 -7.14 14.51
N ILE A 179 -11.87 -6.92 15.82
CA ILE A 179 -12.24 -5.61 16.40
C ILE A 179 -11.26 -4.50 15.99
N GLN A 180 -10.01 -4.84 15.67
CA GLN A 180 -8.98 -3.88 15.23
C GLN A 180 -9.24 -3.36 13.82
N ASP A 181 -9.97 -4.11 12.99
CA ASP A 181 -10.37 -3.67 11.64
C ASP A 181 -11.41 -2.54 11.68
N CYS A 182 -12.02 -2.27 12.84
CA CYS A 182 -13.01 -1.22 12.99
C CYS A 182 -12.35 0.09 13.45
N PRO A 183 -12.27 1.14 12.62
CA PRO A 183 -11.69 2.43 13.02
C PRO A 183 -12.61 3.24 13.94
N ASP A 184 -13.92 2.95 13.95
CA ASP A 184 -14.92 3.65 14.75
C ASP A 184 -14.86 3.20 16.22
N LEU A 185 -14.40 4.10 17.09
CA LEU A 185 -14.22 3.83 18.52
C LEU A 185 -15.55 3.60 19.24
N ASP A 186 -16.64 4.24 18.81
CA ASP A 186 -17.96 4.08 19.43
C ASP A 186 -18.55 2.70 19.09
N VAL A 187 -18.33 2.23 17.87
CA VAL A 187 -18.69 0.87 17.45
C VAL A 187 -17.84 -0.16 18.21
N ARG A 188 -16.53 0.05 18.37
CA ARG A 188 -15.67 -0.83 19.18
C ARG A 188 -16.15 -0.91 20.62
N GLU A 189 -16.50 0.22 21.23
CA GLU A 189 -17.03 0.25 22.60
C GLU A 189 -18.35 -0.51 22.71
N THR A 190 -19.23 -0.35 21.72
CA THR A 190 -20.51 -1.08 21.64
C THR A 190 -20.30 -2.59 21.57
N ILE A 191 -19.37 -3.04 20.73
CA ILE A 191 -18.99 -4.46 20.60
C ILE A 191 -18.45 -4.99 21.93
N LEU A 192 -17.55 -4.27 22.59
CA LEU A 192 -16.99 -4.67 23.89
C LEU A 192 -18.06 -4.73 25.00
N LYS A 193 -19.04 -3.84 24.97
CA LYS A 193 -20.20 -3.86 25.89
C LYS A 193 -21.12 -5.05 25.65
N LEU A 194 -21.32 -5.46 24.40
CA LEU A 194 -22.08 -6.66 24.05
C LEU A 194 -21.38 -7.95 24.48
N GLU A 195 -20.05 -7.99 24.42
CA GLU A 195 -19.27 -9.16 24.85
C GLU A 195 -19.15 -9.28 26.38
N ARG A 196 -19.34 -8.18 27.11
CA ARG A 196 -19.39 -8.16 28.57
C ARG A 196 -20.74 -8.64 29.10
N ASP A 197 -20.71 -9.24 30.29
CA ASP A 197 -21.91 -9.65 31.02
C ASP A 197 -22.55 -8.43 31.73
N THR A 198 -22.81 -7.38 30.96
CA THR A 198 -23.34 -6.10 31.43
C THR A 198 -24.86 -6.19 31.62
N ASP A 199 -25.39 -5.49 32.64
CA ASP A 199 -26.82 -5.45 32.95
C ASP A 199 -27.62 -4.86 31.78
N LEU A 200 -28.78 -5.45 31.49
CA LEU A 200 -29.60 -5.15 30.30
C LEU A 200 -30.12 -3.69 30.27
N GLU A 201 -30.08 -2.98 31.40
CA GLU A 201 -30.56 -1.59 31.53
C GLU A 201 -29.58 -0.55 30.93
N GLU A 202 -28.32 -0.92 30.66
CA GLU A 202 -27.33 -0.03 30.00
C GLU A 202 -27.31 -0.15 28.46
N LEU A 203 -28.27 -0.88 27.86
CA LEU A 203 -28.25 -1.25 26.45
C LEU A 203 -29.09 -0.36 25.52
N ASP A 204 -29.72 0.71 26.01
CA ASP A 204 -30.56 1.58 25.17
C ASP A 204 -29.84 2.14 23.92
N PRO A 205 -28.58 2.63 23.99
CA PRO A 205 -27.85 3.08 22.81
C PRO A 205 -27.55 1.93 21.83
N ILE A 206 -27.29 0.74 22.37
CA ILE A 206 -26.98 -0.47 21.60
C ILE A 206 -28.25 -0.98 20.90
N HIS A 207 -29.39 -0.89 21.57
CA HIS A 207 -30.70 -1.19 20.99
C HIS A 207 -30.97 -0.26 19.80
N GLN A 208 -30.72 1.05 19.93
CA GLN A 208 -30.88 2.00 18.82
C GLN A 208 -29.98 1.67 17.62
N LEU A 209 -28.72 1.29 17.87
CA LEU A 209 -27.81 0.83 16.81
C LEU A 209 -28.30 -0.48 16.17
N CYS A 210 -28.77 -1.46 16.95
CA CYS A 210 -29.34 -2.68 16.39
C CYS A 210 -30.55 -2.37 15.50
N LEU A 211 -31.44 -1.47 15.92
CA LEU A 211 -32.59 -1.07 15.13
C LEU A 211 -32.19 -0.38 13.82
N SER A 212 -31.17 0.49 13.83
CA SER A 212 -30.71 1.15 12.60
C SER A 212 -30.05 0.18 11.60
N LEU A 213 -29.64 -1.00 12.06
CA LEU A 213 -29.05 -2.07 11.27
C LEU A 213 -30.04 -3.21 10.95
N ASP A 214 -31.33 -3.06 11.27
CA ASP A 214 -32.36 -4.10 11.15
C ASP A 214 -32.02 -5.40 11.92
N LEU A 215 -31.35 -5.28 13.07
CA LEU A 215 -30.95 -6.37 13.95
C LEU A 215 -31.89 -6.49 15.17
N PRO A 216 -32.09 -7.71 15.71
CA PRO A 216 -32.91 -7.91 16.91
C PRO A 216 -32.27 -7.24 18.14
N ALA A 217 -33.10 -6.86 19.11
CA ALA A 217 -32.64 -6.30 20.37
C ALA A 217 -31.66 -7.27 21.09
N PRO A 218 -30.62 -6.74 21.75
CA PRO A 218 -29.69 -7.57 22.51
C PRO A 218 -30.37 -8.31 23.65
N ASN A 219 -30.06 -9.60 23.78
CA ASN A 219 -30.49 -10.47 24.87
C ASN A 219 -29.36 -11.44 25.20
N ALA A 220 -29.48 -12.20 26.30
CA ALA A 220 -28.40 -13.07 26.77
C ALA A 220 -27.92 -14.14 25.77
N THR A 221 -28.74 -14.52 24.77
CA THR A 221 -28.39 -15.61 23.83
C THR A 221 -27.86 -15.10 22.49
N ASN A 222 -28.13 -13.85 22.11
CA ASN A 222 -27.74 -13.30 20.81
C ASN A 222 -26.56 -12.31 20.86
N ARG A 223 -26.02 -11.95 22.04
CA ARG A 223 -25.00 -10.89 22.16
C ARG A 223 -23.76 -11.14 21.29
N LYS A 224 -23.21 -12.35 21.33
CA LYS A 224 -22.03 -12.74 20.52
C LYS A 224 -22.32 -12.67 19.02
N TRP A 225 -23.50 -13.13 18.61
CA TRP A 225 -23.90 -13.04 17.22
C TRP A 225 -24.10 -11.59 16.77
N LEU A 226 -24.65 -10.74 17.64
CA LEU A 226 -24.80 -9.30 17.38
C LEU A 226 -23.44 -8.61 17.28
N SER A 227 -22.48 -8.92 18.16
CA SER A 227 -21.14 -8.33 18.11
C SER A 227 -20.44 -8.67 16.79
N GLU A 228 -20.48 -9.93 16.37
CA GLU A 228 -19.96 -10.40 15.08
C GLU A 228 -20.66 -9.70 13.89
N LYS A 229 -21.99 -9.54 13.95
CA LYS A 229 -22.77 -8.92 12.86
C LYS A 229 -22.54 -7.41 12.75
N ILE A 230 -22.52 -6.69 13.86
CA ILE A 230 -22.25 -5.24 13.89
C ILE A 230 -20.84 -4.98 13.37
N LEU A 231 -19.86 -5.78 13.82
CA LEU A 231 -18.48 -5.66 13.36
C LEU A 231 -18.35 -5.92 11.86
N LEU A 232 -18.93 -7.01 11.36
CA LEU A 232 -18.94 -7.32 9.93
C LEU A 232 -19.61 -6.20 9.10
N HIS A 233 -20.69 -5.63 9.62
CA HIS A 233 -21.38 -4.52 8.96
C HIS A 233 -20.47 -3.29 8.88
N ALA A 234 -19.90 -2.85 10.01
CA ALA A 234 -19.05 -1.68 10.11
C ALA A 234 -17.79 -1.77 9.23
N VAL A 235 -17.14 -2.94 9.21
CA VAL A 235 -15.86 -3.11 8.51
C VAL A 235 -16.06 -3.37 7.01
N ILE A 236 -16.98 -4.27 6.63
CA ILE A 236 -17.05 -4.81 5.27
C ILE A 236 -18.27 -4.31 4.51
N GLN A 237 -19.45 -4.30 5.15
CA GLN A 237 -20.68 -3.98 4.42
C GLN A 237 -20.77 -2.48 4.12
N GLN A 238 -20.40 -1.63 5.09
CA GLN A 238 -20.35 -0.18 4.91
C GLN A 238 -19.32 0.25 3.86
N THR A 239 -18.19 -0.45 3.77
CA THR A 239 -17.10 -0.12 2.83
C THR A 239 -17.22 -0.84 1.49
N ARG A 240 -18.32 -1.54 1.21
CA ARG A 240 -18.45 -2.41 0.02
C ARG A 240 -18.31 -1.64 -1.29
N ARG A 241 -18.83 -0.41 -1.37
CA ARG A 241 -18.72 0.43 -2.58
C ARG A 241 -17.27 0.87 -2.80
N GLN A 242 -16.58 1.22 -1.73
CA GLN A 242 -15.17 1.60 -1.68
C GLN A 242 -14.29 0.44 -2.13
N ILE A 243 -14.52 -0.77 -1.61
CA ILE A 243 -13.80 -2.00 -2.01
C ILE A 243 -14.00 -2.28 -3.51
N ASN A 244 -15.22 -2.11 -4.03
CA ASN A 244 -15.50 -2.31 -5.45
C ASN A 244 -14.80 -1.26 -6.32
N GLN A 245 -14.79 0.01 -5.91
CA GLN A 245 -14.11 1.07 -6.63
C GLN A 245 -12.58 0.90 -6.56
N PHE A 246 -12.05 0.45 -5.41
CA PHE A 246 -10.65 0.09 -5.24
C PHE A 246 -10.24 -1.07 -6.16
N ARG A 247 -11.06 -2.12 -6.24
CA ARG A 247 -10.91 -3.22 -7.20
C ARG A 247 -10.86 -2.71 -8.63
N GLN A 248 -11.77 -1.81 -9.01
CA GLN A 248 -11.78 -1.22 -10.35
C GLN A 248 -10.45 -0.52 -10.66
N GLY A 249 -9.92 0.23 -9.71
CA GLY A 249 -8.60 0.88 -9.89
C GLY A 249 -7.46 -0.10 -10.16
N LEU A 250 -7.43 -1.24 -9.46
CA LEU A 250 -6.45 -2.32 -9.70
C LEU A 250 -6.68 -3.03 -11.05
N GLN A 251 -7.93 -3.11 -11.49
CA GLN A 251 -8.28 -3.68 -12.80
C GLN A 251 -7.83 -2.78 -13.94
N ASP A 252 -7.96 -1.47 -13.78
CA ASP A 252 -7.54 -0.49 -14.78
C ASP A 252 -6.05 -0.63 -15.14
N THR A 253 -5.20 -1.04 -14.19
CA THR A 253 -3.75 -1.21 -14.44
C THR A 253 -3.39 -2.51 -15.15
N GLY A 254 -4.35 -3.42 -15.37
CA GLY A 254 -4.12 -4.71 -15.99
C GLY A 254 -3.54 -5.79 -15.08
N LEU A 255 -3.41 -5.53 -13.76
CA LEU A 255 -2.88 -6.52 -12.80
C LEU A 255 -3.87 -7.62 -12.41
N TRP A 256 -5.17 -7.41 -12.65
CA TRP A 256 -6.20 -8.31 -12.17
C TRP A 256 -6.00 -9.79 -12.57
N PRO A 257 -5.59 -10.14 -13.80
CA PRO A 257 -5.28 -11.51 -14.18
C PRO A 257 -4.24 -12.17 -13.28
N LEU A 258 -3.15 -11.47 -12.91
CA LEU A 258 -2.14 -12.03 -12.00
C LEU A 258 -2.76 -12.33 -10.62
N LEU A 259 -3.49 -11.37 -10.06
CA LEU A 259 -4.01 -11.44 -8.69
C LEU A 259 -5.09 -12.53 -8.51
N ILE A 260 -5.88 -12.81 -9.55
CA ILE A 260 -6.90 -13.87 -9.48
C ILE A 260 -6.30 -15.27 -9.68
N HIS A 261 -5.26 -15.42 -10.51
CA HIS A 261 -4.66 -16.71 -10.81
C HIS A 261 -3.62 -17.13 -9.76
N ARG A 262 -2.96 -16.16 -9.11
CA ARG A 262 -1.94 -16.41 -8.09
C ARG A 262 -2.24 -15.68 -6.79
N ARG A 263 -2.75 -16.42 -5.80
CA ARG A 263 -3.06 -15.87 -4.46
C ARG A 263 -1.81 -15.59 -3.64
N ASP A 264 -0.74 -16.34 -3.89
CA ASP A 264 0.55 -16.21 -3.23
C ASP A 264 1.34 -14.96 -3.65
N VAL A 265 0.90 -14.23 -4.69
CA VAL A 265 1.45 -12.91 -5.01
C VAL A 265 0.78 -11.76 -4.24
N ILE A 266 -0.40 -12.00 -3.64
CA ILE A 266 -1.13 -10.96 -2.91
C ILE A 266 -0.28 -10.35 -1.78
N PRO A 267 0.47 -11.13 -0.95
CA PRO A 267 1.35 -10.57 0.07
C PRO A 267 2.51 -9.73 -0.46
N ILE A 268 2.87 -9.85 -1.76
CA ILE A 268 3.89 -8.99 -2.36
C ILE A 268 3.33 -7.59 -2.61
N LEU A 269 2.08 -7.51 -3.06
CA LEU A 269 1.40 -6.24 -3.33
C LEU A 269 0.87 -5.59 -2.04
N PHE A 270 0.39 -6.41 -1.11
CA PHE A 270 -0.20 -6.03 0.17
C PHE A 270 0.46 -6.79 1.33
N PRO A 271 1.74 -6.52 1.63
CA PRO A 271 2.42 -7.14 2.76
C PRO A 271 1.81 -6.68 4.09
N ARG A 272 2.12 -7.42 5.17
CA ARG A 272 1.83 -6.91 6.52
C ARG A 272 2.76 -5.74 6.82
N ASP A 273 2.27 -4.73 7.53
CA ASP A 273 3.07 -3.61 8.01
C ASP A 273 4.26 -4.10 8.85
N SER A 274 3.98 -5.07 9.73
CA SER A 274 4.99 -5.79 10.54
C SER A 274 6.07 -6.50 9.72
N GLU A 275 5.81 -6.90 8.47
CA GLU A 275 6.78 -7.53 7.57
C GLU A 275 7.62 -6.49 6.81
N THR A 276 7.17 -5.22 6.76
CA THR A 276 7.88 -4.13 6.09
C THR A 276 8.77 -3.30 7.02
N ALA A 277 8.71 -3.55 8.33
CA ALA A 277 9.55 -2.88 9.30
C ALA A 277 11.04 -3.09 8.99
N VAL A 278 11.73 -1.99 8.66
CA VAL A 278 13.17 -2.02 8.38
C VAL A 278 13.92 -2.24 9.69
N THR A 279 14.45 -3.44 9.87
CA THR A 279 15.30 -3.76 11.03
C THR A 279 16.76 -3.40 10.72
N PRO A 280 17.57 -3.08 11.73
CA PRO A 280 19.02 -2.93 11.56
C PRO A 280 19.66 -4.10 10.81
N GLN A 281 19.24 -5.34 11.10
CA GLN A 281 19.75 -6.53 10.45
C GLN A 281 19.49 -6.53 8.94
N ILE A 282 18.26 -6.18 8.51
CA ILE A 282 17.93 -6.07 7.08
C ILE A 282 18.85 -5.06 6.38
N VAL A 283 19.12 -3.91 7.02
CA VAL A 283 20.01 -2.89 6.45
C VAL A 283 21.43 -3.43 6.32
N LEU A 284 21.95 -4.08 7.37
CA LEU A 284 23.31 -4.64 7.39
C LEU A 284 23.50 -5.72 6.32
N ASP A 285 22.49 -6.56 6.09
CA ASP A 285 22.52 -7.62 5.09
C ASP A 285 22.50 -7.07 3.65
N CYS A 286 21.97 -5.86 3.46
CA CYS A 286 21.92 -5.19 2.15
C CYS A 286 23.18 -4.37 1.83
N ILE A 287 24.05 -4.10 2.80
CA ILE A 287 25.27 -3.32 2.58
C ILE A 287 26.34 -4.22 1.96
N ILE A 288 26.79 -3.84 0.77
CA ILE A 288 28.04 -4.36 0.20
C ILE A 288 29.19 -3.64 0.91
N TRP A 289 29.75 -4.29 1.93
CA TRP A 289 30.85 -3.72 2.69
C TRP A 289 32.11 -3.59 1.83
N PRO A 290 32.77 -2.43 1.84
CA PRO A 290 34.02 -2.25 1.13
C PRO A 290 35.05 -3.26 1.67
N SER A 291 35.58 -4.10 0.77
CA SER A 291 36.72 -4.96 1.10
C SER A 291 38.02 -4.15 1.01
N SER A 292 39.13 -4.69 1.49
CA SER A 292 40.46 -4.05 1.44
C SER A 292 40.92 -3.67 0.02
N VAL A 293 40.19 -4.09 -1.02
CA VAL A 293 40.41 -3.76 -2.44
C VAL A 293 39.18 -3.05 -3.01
N THR A 294 38.65 -2.05 -2.31
CA THR A 294 37.65 -1.17 -2.89
C THR A 294 38.38 -0.15 -3.74
N VAL A 295 38.17 -0.17 -5.06
CA VAL A 295 38.82 0.76 -6.00
C VAL A 295 38.31 2.17 -5.69
N PHE A 296 39.12 2.96 -5.01
CA PHE A 296 38.90 4.40 -4.93
C PHE A 296 38.99 4.97 -6.35
N PHE A 297 37.96 5.69 -6.79
CA PHE A 297 37.97 6.37 -8.09
C PHE A 297 39.24 7.21 -8.21
N GLU A 298 40.02 6.99 -9.27
CA GLU A 298 41.37 7.52 -9.49
C GLU A 298 41.48 9.06 -9.40
N SER A 299 40.35 9.78 -9.39
CA SER A 299 40.31 11.24 -9.25
C SER A 299 40.60 11.76 -7.82
N TYR A 300 40.74 10.88 -6.84
CA TYR A 300 41.09 11.24 -5.45
C TYR A 300 42.36 10.54 -4.95
N LYS A 301 43.25 10.06 -5.84
CA LYS A 301 44.57 9.58 -5.42
C LYS A 301 45.50 10.77 -5.19
N ASP A 302 45.56 11.27 -3.96
CA ASP A 302 46.79 11.89 -3.47
C ASP A 302 47.85 10.81 -3.36
N LYS A 303 49.05 11.12 -3.85
CA LYS A 303 50.10 10.15 -4.19
C LYS A 303 50.86 9.61 -2.97
N GLU A 304 50.20 9.03 -1.97
CA GLU A 304 50.89 8.26 -0.92
C GLU A 304 50.01 7.05 -0.53
N GLU A 305 50.29 5.88 -1.12
CA GLU A 305 49.65 4.61 -0.72
C GLU A 305 50.28 4.13 0.59
N ASP A 306 49.72 4.55 1.73
CA ASP A 306 50.09 4.08 3.07
C ASP A 306 49.14 2.97 3.56
N GLU A 307 49.66 2.01 4.35
CA GLU A 307 48.88 1.00 5.11
C GLU A 307 47.78 1.59 6.02
N SER A 308 47.79 2.92 6.21
CA SER A 308 46.81 3.70 6.97
C SER A 308 45.38 3.63 6.38
N ASP A 309 45.23 3.56 5.06
CA ASP A 309 43.92 3.64 4.40
C ASP A 309 43.04 2.42 4.65
N ALA A 310 43.64 1.22 4.78
CA ALA A 310 42.92 -0.01 5.07
C ALA A 310 42.36 -0.03 6.52
N ILE A 311 43.15 0.53 7.47
CA ILE A 311 42.74 0.69 8.87
C ILE A 311 41.54 1.65 8.96
N ASP A 312 41.55 2.70 8.14
CA ASP A 312 40.47 3.69 8.11
C ASP A 312 39.17 3.15 7.50
N VAL A 313 39.24 2.35 6.43
CA VAL A 313 38.04 1.69 5.86
C VAL A 313 37.40 0.72 6.86
N HIS A 314 38.20 -0.07 7.56
CA HIS A 314 37.70 -1.03 8.55
C HIS A 314 37.11 -0.31 9.76
N ARG A 315 37.76 0.77 10.20
CA ARG A 315 37.30 1.61 11.30
C ARG A 315 35.97 2.31 10.96
N VAL A 316 35.87 2.95 9.80
CA VAL A 316 34.65 3.64 9.34
C VAL A 316 33.50 2.65 9.12
N SER A 317 33.78 1.51 8.49
CA SER A 317 32.79 0.44 8.32
C SER A 317 32.30 -0.10 9.67
N GLY A 318 33.23 -0.28 10.63
CA GLY A 318 32.91 -0.68 12.00
C GLY A 318 32.01 0.33 12.70
N TYR A 319 32.32 1.63 12.61
CA TYR A 319 31.47 2.69 13.17
C TYR A 319 30.08 2.71 12.54
N LEU A 320 29.97 2.61 11.21
CA LEU A 320 28.69 2.58 10.51
C LEU A 320 27.86 1.35 10.93
N LYS A 321 28.49 0.18 11.04
CA LYS A 321 27.83 -1.04 11.52
C LYS A 321 27.29 -0.87 12.93
N THR A 322 28.12 -0.41 13.87
CA THR A 322 27.71 -0.13 15.26
C THR A 322 26.62 0.94 15.32
N PHE A 323 26.67 1.96 14.46
CA PHE A 323 25.63 2.99 14.38
C PHE A 323 24.29 2.39 13.93
N ILE A 324 24.28 1.56 12.88
CA ILE A 324 23.06 0.90 12.39
C ILE A 324 22.49 -0.04 13.46
N GLU A 325 23.33 -0.83 14.11
CA GLU A 325 22.92 -1.77 15.17
C GLU A 325 22.30 -1.05 16.38
N ASN A 326 22.84 0.11 16.77
CA ASN A 326 22.43 0.83 17.99
C ASN A 326 21.46 1.98 17.76
N GLY A 327 21.29 2.46 16.52
CA GLY A 327 20.41 3.58 16.17
C GLY A 327 18.94 3.32 16.50
N ALA A 328 18.52 2.05 16.56
CA ALA A 328 17.16 1.67 16.96
C ALA A 328 16.85 1.96 18.44
N TYR A 329 17.87 2.00 19.32
CA TYR A 329 17.69 2.20 20.76
C TYR A 329 17.51 3.67 21.17
N MET A 330 17.81 4.64 20.30
CA MET A 330 17.72 6.06 20.65
C MET A 330 16.34 6.70 20.41
N SER A 331 15.35 5.95 19.90
CA SER A 331 14.00 6.49 19.59
C SER A 331 12.98 6.30 20.73
N TYR A 332 13.35 5.64 21.83
CA TYR A 332 12.44 5.33 22.94
C TYR A 332 12.65 6.18 24.22
N ASP A 333 13.53 7.20 24.20
CA ASP A 333 13.92 7.95 25.40
C ASP A 333 13.60 9.46 25.36
N GLU A 334 12.68 9.92 24.51
CA GLU A 334 12.18 11.32 24.51
C GLU A 334 10.86 11.51 25.29
N THR A 335 10.56 10.66 26.28
CA THR A 335 9.43 10.87 27.22
C THR A 335 9.82 11.18 28.66
N ASN A 336 11.07 11.56 28.92
CA ASN A 336 11.46 12.15 30.21
C ASN A 336 12.33 13.39 30.01
N LEU A 337 11.67 14.53 29.80
CA LEU A 337 12.11 15.84 30.29
C LEU A 337 10.91 16.80 30.39
#